data_AF-X1CRS8-F1
#
_entry.id   AF-X1CRS8-F1
#
_cell.length_a   1.000
_cell.length_b   1.000
_cell.length_c   1.000
_cell.angle_alpha   90.00
_cell.angle_beta   90.00
_cell.angle_gamma   90.00
#
_symmetry.space_group_name_H-M   'P 1'
#
loop_
_entity.id
_entity.type
_entity.pdbx_description
1 polymer ?
#
loop_
_entity_poly.entity_id
_entity_poly.type
_entity_poly.pdbx_seq_one_letter_code
_entity_poly.pdbx_strand_id
1 'polypeptide(L)'
;IESETCCSPGACNMMGTANTMACIVEAMGLSLPNCATTGALGTEQEELSKETGKTIVSLVEKKITALNLITHKSINNACKVALSFGGSTNMILHMCALSHEIGGNLNHFDFDELSKSTPLLAKFKPSSDYNLSEFHEAGSVKVLMKKLSPLLDLSTLNVFGETLEQYLTKVESIEYQIIRELNDPISPEGGIAVLNGNLAPEGAVIKQSAVNINMRYHKGLAKVFESEEDLKEALMNDTIKEGEV
;
A
#
# COMPACT_ATOMS: atom_id res chain seq x y z
N ILE A 1 7.93 -26.21 9.03
CA ILE A 1 7.93 -24.88 8.38
C ILE A 1 6.94 -24.89 7.23
N GLU A 2 7.14 -25.68 6.17
CA GLU A 2 6.26 -25.73 4.99
C GLU A 2 4.77 -25.96 5.33
N SER A 3 4.45 -26.97 6.13
CA SER A 3 3.06 -27.28 6.54
C SER A 3 2.43 -26.27 7.51
N GLU A 4 3.22 -25.37 8.10
CA GLU A 4 2.79 -24.45 9.16
C GLU A 4 2.83 -22.97 8.72
N THR A 5 3.32 -22.70 7.51
CA THR A 5 3.44 -21.31 7.00
C THR A 5 2.21 -20.88 6.22
N CYS A 6 1.58 -21.80 5.49
CA CYS A 6 0.40 -21.56 4.65
C CYS A 6 -0.75 -22.49 5.05
N CYS A 7 -1.27 -22.32 6.26
CA CYS A 7 -2.24 -23.25 6.86
C CYS A 7 -3.69 -23.04 6.38
N SER A 8 -3.96 -22.01 5.58
CA SER A 8 -5.30 -21.67 5.10
C SER A 8 -5.27 -21.10 3.68
N PRO A 9 -6.39 -21.11 2.94
CA PRO A 9 -6.57 -20.32 1.74
C PRO A 9 -6.40 -18.82 2.03
N GLY A 10 -6.02 -18.05 1.01
CA GLY A 10 -5.88 -16.60 1.08
C GLY A 10 -4.62 -16.08 0.39
N ALA A 11 -4.46 -14.75 0.39
CA ALA A 11 -3.23 -14.10 -0.02
C ALA A 11 -2.16 -14.16 1.09
N CYS A 12 -0.94 -13.70 0.80
CA CYS A 12 0.15 -13.67 1.78
C CYS A 12 -0.25 -12.90 3.06
N ASN A 13 0.08 -13.39 4.25
CA ASN A 13 -0.22 -12.70 5.53
C ASN A 13 0.77 -11.54 5.86
N MET A 14 1.38 -10.96 4.84
CA MET A 14 2.32 -9.85 4.95
C MET A 14 1.87 -8.73 4.01
N MET A 15 2.32 -7.50 4.23
CA MET A 15 2.02 -6.37 3.36
C MET A 15 2.84 -6.41 2.06
N GLY A 16 2.61 -7.48 1.27
CA GLY A 16 3.07 -7.64 -0.09
C GLY A 16 2.12 -6.98 -1.11
N THR A 17 2.32 -7.28 -2.40
CA THR A 17 1.58 -6.64 -3.48
C THR A 17 0.07 -6.87 -3.41
N ALA A 18 -0.38 -8.10 -3.11
CA ALA A 18 -1.81 -8.42 -3.04
C ALA A 18 -2.54 -7.54 -2.01
N ASN A 19 -2.06 -7.49 -0.77
CA ASN A 19 -2.69 -6.70 0.29
C ASN A 19 -2.50 -5.19 0.06
N THR A 20 -1.36 -4.76 -0.49
CA THR A 20 -1.16 -3.35 -0.87
C THR A 20 -2.23 -2.91 -1.88
N MET A 21 -2.46 -3.71 -2.92
CA MET A 21 -3.45 -3.39 -3.94
C MET A 21 -4.89 -3.50 -3.40
N ALA A 22 -5.17 -4.45 -2.51
CA ALA A 22 -6.47 -4.53 -1.84
C ALA A 22 -6.74 -3.26 -1.01
N CYS A 23 -5.75 -2.78 -0.25
CA CYS A 23 -5.86 -1.54 0.52
C CYS A 23 -6.04 -0.32 -0.38
N ILE A 24 -5.36 -0.28 -1.54
CA ILE A 24 -5.52 0.76 -2.56
C ILE A 24 -6.96 0.77 -3.09
N VAL A 25 -7.52 -0.39 -3.43
CA VAL A 25 -8.91 -0.50 -3.91
C VAL A 25 -9.89 0.00 -2.86
N GLU A 26 -9.69 -0.34 -1.59
CA GLU A 26 -10.51 0.18 -0.49
C GLU A 26 -10.34 1.70 -0.33
N ALA A 27 -9.11 2.21 -0.38
CA ALA A 27 -8.82 3.64 -0.27
C ALA A 27 -9.38 4.48 -1.44
N MET A 28 -9.47 3.89 -2.63
CA MET A 28 -10.15 4.47 -3.78
C MET A 28 -11.68 4.45 -3.66
N GLY A 29 -12.22 3.78 -2.63
CA GLY A 29 -13.65 3.65 -2.42
C GLY A 29 -14.31 2.66 -3.37
N LEU A 30 -13.58 1.66 -3.88
CA LEU A 30 -14.06 0.64 -4.82
C LEU A 30 -14.50 -0.66 -4.15
N SER A 31 -14.10 -0.90 -2.92
CA SER A 31 -14.55 -2.03 -2.11
C SER A 31 -15.30 -1.56 -0.87
N LEU A 32 -16.02 -2.50 -0.25
CA LEU A 32 -16.56 -2.27 1.08
C LEU A 32 -15.44 -2.07 2.10
N PRO A 33 -15.68 -1.30 3.17
CA PRO A 33 -14.75 -1.20 4.30
C PRO A 33 -14.38 -2.56 4.86
N ASN A 34 -13.14 -2.71 5.33
CA ASN A 34 -12.53 -3.94 5.84
C ASN A 34 -12.24 -5.02 4.80
N CYS A 35 -12.76 -4.92 3.57
CA CYS A 35 -12.56 -5.94 2.54
C CYS A 35 -11.07 -6.20 2.24
N ALA A 36 -10.21 -5.19 2.39
CA ALA A 36 -8.77 -5.34 2.15
C ALA A 36 -8.02 -6.18 3.19
N THR A 37 -8.57 -6.30 4.41
CA THR A 37 -7.85 -6.83 5.58
C THR A 37 -8.56 -8.01 6.23
N THR A 38 -9.85 -8.23 5.95
CA THR A 38 -10.60 -9.40 6.42
C THR A 38 -9.94 -10.69 5.95
N GLY A 39 -9.91 -11.69 6.86
CA GLY A 39 -9.39 -13.01 6.55
C GLY A 39 -10.20 -13.73 5.47
N ALA A 40 -9.55 -14.57 4.66
CA ALA A 40 -10.21 -15.28 3.56
C ALA A 40 -11.28 -16.29 4.01
N LEU A 41 -11.25 -16.70 5.28
CA LEU A 41 -12.22 -17.59 5.90
C LEU A 41 -12.89 -16.87 7.07
N GLY A 42 -14.17 -17.14 7.30
CA GLY A 42 -14.91 -16.66 8.46
C GLY A 42 -16.23 -15.98 8.08
N THR A 43 -17.03 -15.71 9.11
CA THR A 43 -18.36 -15.12 8.96
C THR A 43 -18.31 -13.70 8.38
N GLU A 44 -17.31 -12.90 8.75
CA GLU A 44 -17.14 -11.54 8.22
C GLU A 44 -16.94 -11.54 6.70
N GLN A 45 -16.14 -12.48 6.16
CA GLN A 45 -15.92 -12.60 4.71
C GLN A 45 -17.21 -13.00 3.98
N GLU A 46 -18.01 -13.90 4.57
CA GLU A 46 -19.32 -14.28 4.01
C GLU A 46 -20.31 -13.12 4.03
N GLU A 47 -20.32 -12.33 5.11
CA GLU A 47 -21.14 -11.13 5.25
C GLU A 47 -20.73 -10.07 4.23
N LEU A 48 -19.44 -9.76 4.11
CA LEU A 48 -18.91 -8.84 3.10
C LEU A 48 -19.28 -9.27 1.68
N SER A 49 -19.26 -10.58 1.39
CA SER A 49 -19.65 -11.11 0.09
C SER A 49 -21.14 -10.86 -0.21
N LYS A 50 -22.02 -11.09 0.77
CA LYS A 50 -23.47 -10.81 0.65
C LYS A 50 -23.74 -9.31 0.52
N GLU A 51 -23.09 -8.49 1.34
CA GLU A 51 -23.23 -7.03 1.30
C GLU A 51 -22.68 -6.45 -0.01
N THR A 52 -21.63 -7.02 -0.58
CA THR A 52 -21.13 -6.63 -1.91
C THR A 52 -22.20 -6.85 -2.98
N GLY A 53 -22.90 -7.98 -2.93
CA GLY A 53 -24.03 -8.27 -3.82
C GLY A 53 -25.19 -7.29 -3.70
N LYS A 54 -25.50 -6.82 -2.49
CA LYS A 54 -26.53 -5.76 -2.28
C LYS A 54 -26.03 -4.40 -2.76
N THR A 55 -24.76 -4.10 -2.49
CA THR A 55 -24.15 -2.80 -2.80
C THR A 55 -24.08 -2.58 -4.31
N ILE A 56 -23.73 -3.60 -5.10
CA ILE A 56 -23.70 -3.45 -6.56
C ILE A 56 -25.07 -3.15 -7.16
N VAL A 57 -26.16 -3.72 -6.62
CA VAL A 57 -27.53 -3.37 -7.06
C VAL A 57 -27.83 -1.90 -6.78
N SER A 58 -27.49 -1.42 -5.58
CA SER A 58 -27.65 0.00 -5.20
C SER A 58 -26.82 0.94 -6.09
N LEU A 59 -25.59 0.56 -6.45
CA LEU A 59 -24.74 1.33 -7.37
C LEU A 59 -25.38 1.48 -8.76
N VAL A 60 -25.97 0.39 -9.29
CA VAL A 60 -26.69 0.42 -10.57
C VAL A 60 -27.91 1.33 -10.50
N GLU A 61 -28.72 1.22 -9.43
CA GLU A 61 -29.89 2.08 -9.21
C GLU A 61 -29.52 3.56 -9.12
N LYS A 62 -28.42 3.87 -8.42
CA LYS A 62 -27.88 5.23 -8.27
C LYS A 62 -27.08 5.71 -9.50
N LYS A 63 -26.86 4.85 -10.50
CA LYS A 63 -26.03 5.11 -11.69
C LYS A 63 -24.59 5.53 -11.34
N ILE A 64 -24.03 4.97 -10.27
CA ILE A 64 -22.63 5.19 -9.90
C ILE A 64 -21.78 4.19 -10.69
N THR A 65 -20.91 4.71 -11.53
CA THR A 65 -20.02 3.94 -12.40
C THR A 65 -18.59 3.90 -11.83
N ALA A 66 -17.76 3.00 -12.34
CA ALA A 66 -16.34 2.95 -11.96
C ALA A 66 -15.64 4.30 -12.14
N LEU A 67 -15.90 5.04 -13.22
CA LEU A 67 -15.30 6.36 -13.47
C LEU A 67 -15.83 7.48 -12.55
N ASN A 68 -16.90 7.23 -11.79
CA ASN A 68 -17.29 8.14 -10.71
C ASN A 68 -16.42 7.95 -9.45
N LEU A 69 -15.85 6.75 -9.27
CA LEU A 69 -15.01 6.40 -8.11
C LEU A 69 -13.51 6.51 -8.46
N ILE A 70 -13.11 6.04 -9.63
CA ILE A 70 -11.74 6.09 -10.17
C ILE A 70 -11.52 7.45 -10.83
N THR A 71 -10.88 8.35 -10.11
CA THR A 71 -10.58 9.72 -10.52
C THR A 71 -9.12 10.02 -10.22
N HIS A 72 -8.56 11.08 -10.81
CA HIS A 72 -7.19 11.52 -10.44
C HIS A 72 -7.06 11.80 -8.94
N LYS A 73 -8.14 12.29 -8.30
CA LYS A 73 -8.19 12.55 -6.85
C LYS A 73 -8.15 11.25 -6.04
N SER A 74 -8.96 10.25 -6.39
CA SER A 74 -8.96 8.98 -5.65
C SER A 74 -7.69 8.18 -5.88
N ILE A 75 -7.08 8.26 -7.07
CA ILE A 75 -5.75 7.72 -7.34
C ILE A 75 -4.70 8.40 -6.44
N ASN A 76 -4.69 9.74 -6.37
CA ASN A 76 -3.77 10.47 -5.51
C ASN A 76 -3.92 10.08 -4.03
N ASN A 77 -5.17 10.01 -3.56
CA ASN A 77 -5.48 9.57 -2.20
C ASN A 77 -4.96 8.15 -1.95
N ALA A 78 -5.22 7.21 -2.85
CA ALA A 78 -4.81 5.82 -2.69
C ALA A 78 -3.28 5.66 -2.71
N CYS A 79 -2.56 6.43 -3.54
CA CYS A 79 -1.10 6.48 -3.49
C CYS A 79 -0.60 6.96 -2.14
N LYS A 80 -1.16 8.04 -1.58
CA LYS A 80 -0.79 8.53 -0.23
C LYS A 80 -1.11 7.50 0.85
N VAL A 81 -2.27 6.86 0.81
CA VAL A 81 -2.62 5.79 1.75
C VAL A 81 -1.62 4.64 1.66
N ALA A 82 -1.25 4.21 0.46
CA ALA A 82 -0.26 3.14 0.28
C ALA A 82 1.14 3.52 0.75
N LEU A 83 1.55 4.77 0.53
CA LEU A 83 2.82 5.32 1.03
C LEU A 83 2.84 5.39 2.56
N SER A 84 1.72 5.71 3.20
CA SER A 84 1.63 5.89 4.66
C SER A 84 1.68 4.58 5.47
N PHE A 85 1.49 3.42 4.83
CA PHE A 85 1.78 2.12 5.46
C PHE A 85 2.99 1.40 4.87
N GLY A 86 3.70 2.04 3.93
CA GLY A 86 4.84 1.46 3.23
C GLY A 86 4.47 0.24 2.40
N GLY A 87 3.53 0.42 1.47
CA GLY A 87 3.10 -0.59 0.52
C GLY A 87 4.21 -1.13 -0.39
N SER A 88 3.86 -2.15 -1.16
CA SER A 88 4.74 -2.77 -2.16
C SER A 88 5.18 -1.78 -3.23
N THR A 89 6.44 -1.87 -3.68
CA THR A 89 6.96 -1.06 -4.80
C THR A 89 6.19 -1.31 -6.10
N ASN A 90 5.60 -2.50 -6.27
CA ASN A 90 4.77 -2.83 -7.44
C ASN A 90 3.52 -1.95 -7.55
N MET A 91 3.09 -1.29 -6.47
CA MET A 91 1.97 -0.35 -6.53
C MET A 91 2.24 0.77 -7.54
N ILE A 92 3.50 1.18 -7.73
CA ILE A 92 3.86 2.23 -8.69
C ILE A 92 3.45 1.83 -10.10
N LEU A 93 3.81 0.61 -10.51
CA LEU A 93 3.46 0.09 -11.84
C LEU A 93 1.94 0.04 -12.03
N HIS A 94 1.21 -0.49 -11.04
CA HIS A 94 -0.24 -0.62 -11.11
C HIS A 94 -0.96 0.74 -11.14
N MET A 95 -0.52 1.68 -10.31
CA MET A 95 -1.16 3.00 -10.21
C MET A 95 -0.83 3.89 -11.41
N CYS A 96 0.38 3.81 -11.97
CA CYS A 96 0.71 4.48 -13.23
C CYS A 96 -0.14 3.93 -14.39
N ALA A 97 -0.28 2.60 -14.48
CA ALA A 97 -1.14 1.97 -15.50
C ALA A 97 -2.61 2.37 -15.35
N LEU A 98 -3.14 2.36 -14.12
CA LEU A 98 -4.51 2.78 -13.84
C LEU A 98 -4.74 4.26 -14.15
N SER A 99 -3.78 5.12 -13.81
CA SER A 99 -3.84 6.54 -14.14
C SER A 99 -3.89 6.74 -15.65
N HIS A 100 -3.04 6.04 -16.40
CA HIS A 100 -3.00 6.10 -17.85
C HIS A 100 -4.33 5.69 -18.50
N GLU A 101 -4.94 4.60 -18.01
CA GLU A 101 -6.23 4.08 -18.52
C GLU A 101 -7.37 5.13 -18.43
N ILE A 102 -7.34 5.98 -17.40
CA ILE A 102 -8.32 7.07 -17.24
C ILE A 102 -7.87 8.41 -17.83
N GLY A 103 -6.81 8.42 -18.65
CA GLY A 103 -6.28 9.61 -19.32
C GLY A 103 -5.38 10.50 -18.45
N GLY A 104 -4.85 9.97 -17.36
CA GLY A 104 -3.90 10.63 -16.47
C GLY A 104 -2.44 10.49 -16.90
N ASN A 105 -1.56 11.19 -16.19
CA ASN A 105 -0.13 11.29 -16.47
C ASN A 105 0.76 10.94 -15.26
N LEU A 106 0.20 10.24 -14.26
CA LEU A 106 0.98 9.77 -13.12
C LEU A 106 2.12 8.87 -13.60
N ASN A 107 3.33 9.20 -13.21
CA ASN A 107 4.54 8.44 -13.49
C ASN A 107 5.28 8.12 -12.20
N HIS A 108 6.32 7.30 -12.29
CA HIS A 108 7.04 6.82 -11.11
C HIS A 108 7.80 7.93 -10.37
N PHE A 109 8.25 9.01 -11.01
CA PHE A 109 8.90 10.14 -10.32
C PHE A 109 7.94 10.88 -9.38
N ASP A 110 6.65 10.92 -9.70
CA ASP A 110 5.65 11.58 -8.86
C ASP A 110 5.54 10.95 -7.46
N PHE A 111 5.91 9.67 -7.32
CA PHE A 111 5.90 8.96 -6.04
C PHE A 111 6.94 9.50 -5.06
N ASP A 112 8.03 10.11 -5.53
CA ASP A 112 9.03 10.73 -4.65
C ASP A 112 8.43 11.95 -3.94
N GLU A 113 7.75 12.82 -4.69
CA GLU A 113 7.05 14.00 -4.15
C GLU A 113 5.87 13.61 -3.27
N LEU A 114 5.08 12.61 -3.69
CA LEU A 114 4.00 12.07 -2.86
C LEU A 114 4.54 11.52 -1.54
N SER A 115 5.65 10.80 -1.57
CA SER A 115 6.28 10.22 -0.38
C SER A 115 6.79 11.30 0.58
N LYS A 116 7.45 12.36 0.08
CA LYS A 116 7.88 13.51 0.91
C LYS A 116 6.73 14.21 1.61
N SER A 117 5.55 14.23 0.99
CA SER A 117 4.35 14.85 1.55
C SER A 117 3.50 13.94 2.42
N THR A 118 3.86 12.66 2.56
CA THR A 118 3.03 11.64 3.21
C THR A 118 3.81 10.94 4.31
N PRO A 119 3.50 11.17 5.60
CA PRO A 119 4.20 10.50 6.68
C PRO A 119 3.85 9.00 6.72
N LEU A 120 4.81 8.21 7.17
CA LEU A 120 4.63 6.78 7.41
C LEU A 120 3.99 6.56 8.78
N LEU A 121 2.71 6.18 8.79
CA LEU A 121 1.90 5.99 9.98
C LEU A 121 1.86 4.53 10.45
N ALA A 122 2.05 3.58 9.54
CA ALA A 122 2.06 2.16 9.88
C ALA A 122 3.18 1.44 9.15
N LYS A 123 3.64 0.32 9.72
CA LYS A 123 4.53 -0.64 9.06
C LYS A 123 4.06 -2.03 9.40
N PHE A 124 4.12 -2.92 8.42
CA PHE A 124 3.76 -4.33 8.54
C PHE A 124 4.89 -5.21 8.01
N LYS A 125 4.84 -6.51 8.32
CA LYS A 125 5.72 -7.52 7.69
C LYS A 125 5.78 -7.30 6.18
N PRO A 126 6.98 -7.30 5.57
CA PRO A 126 8.26 -7.73 6.14
C PRO A 126 9.04 -6.62 6.87
N SER A 127 8.50 -5.41 6.98
CA SER A 127 9.20 -4.21 7.48
C SER A 127 8.95 -3.90 8.95
N SER A 128 8.15 -4.72 9.64
CA SER A 128 7.89 -4.70 11.08
C SER A 128 7.43 -6.09 11.55
N ASP A 129 7.13 -6.23 12.83
CA ASP A 129 6.59 -7.47 13.41
C ASP A 129 5.07 -7.64 13.22
N TYR A 130 4.35 -6.58 12.87
CA TYR A 130 2.89 -6.58 12.74
C TYR A 130 2.42 -7.22 11.43
N ASN A 131 1.37 -8.03 11.49
CA ASN A 131 0.77 -8.71 10.34
C ASN A 131 -0.56 -8.07 9.89
N LEU A 132 -1.20 -8.64 8.86
CA LEU A 132 -2.44 -8.10 8.30
C LEU A 132 -3.65 -8.25 9.25
N SER A 133 -3.73 -9.33 10.03
CA SER A 133 -4.79 -9.52 11.01
C SER A 133 -4.72 -8.46 12.12
N GLU A 134 -3.51 -8.13 12.58
CA GLU A 134 -3.31 -7.04 13.54
C GLU A 134 -3.68 -5.67 12.93
N PHE A 135 -3.44 -5.47 11.63
CA PHE A 135 -3.95 -4.28 10.93
C PHE A 135 -5.49 -4.25 10.89
N HIS A 136 -6.10 -5.41 10.66
CA HIS A 136 -7.55 -5.55 10.64
C HIS A 136 -8.16 -5.13 11.99
N GLU A 137 -7.64 -5.69 13.08
CA GLU A 137 -8.03 -5.41 14.47
C GLU A 137 -7.79 -3.94 14.85
N ALA A 138 -6.71 -3.32 14.34
CA ALA A 138 -6.42 -1.90 14.53
C ALA A 138 -7.38 -0.96 13.77
N GLY A 139 -8.37 -1.50 13.06
CA GLY A 139 -9.38 -0.74 12.35
C GLY A 139 -9.13 -0.54 10.86
N SER A 140 -8.15 -1.26 10.28
CA SER A 140 -7.94 -1.36 8.83
C SER A 140 -7.69 -0.02 8.12
N VAL A 141 -7.92 -0.01 6.80
CA VAL A 141 -7.69 1.14 5.91
C VAL A 141 -8.50 2.37 6.35
N LYS A 142 -9.75 2.18 6.82
CA LYS A 142 -10.63 3.28 7.25
C LYS A 142 -10.04 4.11 8.41
N VAL A 143 -9.43 3.49 9.42
CA VAL A 143 -8.79 4.22 10.53
C VAL A 143 -7.52 4.93 10.04
N LEU A 144 -6.72 4.27 9.20
CA LEU A 144 -5.55 4.90 8.59
C LEU A 144 -5.93 6.13 7.75
N MET A 145 -6.97 6.03 6.92
CA MET A 145 -7.49 7.15 6.14
C MET A 145 -8.03 8.28 7.01
N LYS A 146 -8.66 7.96 8.15
CA LYS A 146 -9.12 8.96 9.11
C LYS A 146 -7.95 9.78 9.67
N LYS A 147 -6.87 9.14 10.10
CA LYS A 147 -5.67 9.83 10.59
C LYS A 147 -4.95 10.61 9.48
N LEU A 148 -4.96 10.09 8.25
CA LEU A 148 -4.35 10.74 7.09
C LEU A 148 -5.24 11.82 6.45
N SER A 149 -6.50 11.96 6.87
CA SER A 149 -7.50 12.81 6.23
C SER A 149 -7.09 14.27 5.96
N PRO A 150 -6.25 14.95 6.78
CA PRO A 150 -5.78 16.30 6.46
C PRO A 150 -4.95 16.39 5.16
N LEU A 151 -4.46 15.25 4.66
CA LEU A 151 -3.64 15.15 3.45
C LEU A 151 -4.40 14.55 2.26
N LEU A 152 -5.67 14.18 2.44
CA LEU A 152 -6.50 13.53 1.42
C LEU A 152 -7.52 14.51 0.84
N ASP A 153 -7.89 14.32 -0.43
CA ASP A 153 -9.02 15.00 -1.03
C ASP A 153 -10.32 14.33 -0.54
N LEU A 154 -11.04 15.01 0.36
CA LEU A 154 -12.23 14.46 1.02
C LEU A 154 -13.49 14.47 0.13
N SER A 155 -13.42 15.00 -1.10
CA SER A 155 -14.53 15.04 -2.05
C SER A 155 -14.71 13.74 -2.85
N THR A 156 -13.76 12.81 -2.77
CA THR A 156 -13.84 11.52 -3.49
C THR A 156 -15.01 10.69 -3.00
N LEU A 157 -15.68 9.97 -3.91
CA LEU A 157 -16.81 9.10 -3.58
C LEU A 157 -16.37 7.68 -3.23
N ASN A 158 -17.21 6.96 -2.49
CA ASN A 158 -17.06 5.52 -2.23
C ASN A 158 -18.23 4.70 -2.81
N VAL A 159 -18.18 3.37 -2.65
CA VAL A 159 -19.23 2.42 -3.09
C VAL A 159 -20.62 2.66 -2.51
N PHE A 160 -20.76 3.48 -1.46
CA PHE A 160 -22.07 3.87 -0.92
C PHE A 160 -22.65 5.11 -1.63
N GLY A 161 -21.85 5.80 -2.45
CA GLY A 161 -22.16 7.08 -3.07
C GLY A 161 -21.97 8.28 -2.13
N GLU A 162 -21.21 8.09 -1.04
CA GLU A 162 -20.92 9.11 -0.05
C GLU A 162 -19.54 9.72 -0.32
N THR A 163 -19.34 10.98 0.05
CA THR A 163 -18.00 11.58 0.03
C THR A 163 -17.12 10.95 1.11
N LEU A 164 -15.81 10.98 0.91
CA LEU A 164 -14.85 10.51 1.90
C LEU A 164 -15.01 11.29 3.21
N GLU A 165 -15.28 12.60 3.15
CA GLU A 165 -15.62 13.40 4.33
C GLU A 165 -16.78 12.79 5.13
N GLN A 166 -17.91 12.54 4.48
CA GLN A 166 -19.10 11.96 5.12
C GLN A 166 -18.79 10.58 5.72
N TYR A 167 -18.05 9.76 4.99
CA TYR A 167 -17.67 8.43 5.44
C TYR A 167 -16.80 8.47 6.70
N LEU A 168 -15.77 9.32 6.74
CA LEU A 168 -14.82 9.40 7.84
C LEU A 168 -15.43 9.94 9.15
N THR A 169 -16.56 10.67 9.08
CA THR A 169 -17.31 11.04 10.30
C THR A 169 -17.89 9.84 11.03
N LYS A 170 -18.16 8.73 10.31
CA LYS A 170 -18.74 7.49 10.84
C LYS A 170 -17.70 6.48 11.33
N VAL A 171 -16.44 6.67 10.94
CA VAL A 171 -15.34 5.80 11.37
C VAL A 171 -15.01 6.10 12.81
N GLU A 172 -15.11 5.12 13.70
CA GLU A 172 -14.72 5.29 15.10
C GLU A 172 -13.20 5.45 15.21
N SER A 173 -12.75 6.34 16.10
CA SER A 173 -11.33 6.43 16.42
C SER A 173 -10.96 5.25 17.30
N ILE A 174 -10.04 4.43 16.84
CA ILE A 174 -9.48 3.32 17.62
C ILE A 174 -8.08 3.76 18.06
N GLU A 175 -7.89 3.81 19.38
CA GLU A 175 -6.58 4.03 19.99
C GLU A 175 -5.79 2.71 19.98
N TYR A 176 -5.29 2.35 18.80
CA TYR A 176 -4.45 1.17 18.59
C TYR A 176 -3.07 1.60 18.11
N GLN A 177 -2.01 1.18 18.82
CA GLN A 177 -0.64 1.70 18.60
C GLN A 177 0.01 1.31 17.27
N ILE A 178 -0.63 0.44 16.47
CA ILE A 178 -0.11 0.01 15.16
C ILE A 178 -0.22 1.13 14.10
N ILE A 179 -1.26 1.97 14.19
CA ILE A 179 -1.47 3.09 13.28
C ILE A 179 -1.16 4.38 14.05
N ARG A 180 0.00 4.98 13.76
CA ARG A 180 0.47 6.20 14.43
C ARG A 180 -0.35 7.43 14.07
N GLU A 181 -0.30 8.42 14.94
CA GLU A 181 -0.87 9.74 14.70
C GLU A 181 -0.03 10.54 13.70
N LEU A 182 -0.69 11.50 13.04
CA LEU A 182 -0.04 12.36 12.04
C LEU A 182 1.08 13.22 12.64
N ASN A 183 0.98 13.57 13.93
CA ASN A 183 1.97 14.36 14.66
C ASN A 183 3.08 13.52 15.33
N ASP A 184 2.96 12.19 15.31
CA ASP A 184 3.95 11.25 15.86
C ASP A 184 4.14 10.05 14.91
N PRO A 185 4.52 10.28 13.64
CA PRO A 185 4.64 9.23 12.64
C PRO A 185 5.92 8.40 12.85
N ILE A 186 5.95 7.21 12.26
CA ILE A 186 7.16 6.35 12.24
C ILE A 186 8.29 7.03 11.45
N SER A 187 7.93 7.75 10.39
CA SER A 187 8.84 8.54 9.57
C SER A 187 8.08 9.74 9.00
N PRO A 188 8.71 10.92 8.87
CA PRO A 188 8.06 12.08 8.26
C PRO A 188 7.77 11.90 6.76
N GLU A 189 8.41 10.93 6.12
CA GLU A 189 8.24 10.59 4.70
C GLU A 189 7.66 9.18 4.53
N GLY A 190 7.09 8.93 3.36
CA GLY A 190 6.42 7.70 3.02
C GLY A 190 7.39 6.55 2.77
N GLY A 191 6.83 5.37 2.49
CA GLY A 191 7.64 4.15 2.44
C GLY A 191 8.51 3.96 1.20
N ILE A 192 8.44 4.84 0.21
CA ILE A 192 9.12 4.70 -1.09
C ILE A 192 9.97 5.93 -1.38
N ALA A 193 11.09 5.75 -2.08
CA ALA A 193 11.87 6.82 -2.69
C ALA A 193 12.20 6.47 -4.14
N VAL A 194 12.39 7.49 -4.98
CA VAL A 194 12.83 7.33 -6.37
C VAL A 194 14.27 7.82 -6.49
N LEU A 195 15.17 6.93 -6.84
CA LEU A 195 16.59 7.21 -7.04
C LEU A 195 16.82 7.61 -8.49
N ASN A 196 17.69 8.59 -8.71
CA ASN A 196 18.13 9.02 -10.04
C ASN A 196 19.66 9.15 -10.07
N GLY A 197 20.25 8.92 -11.22
CA GLY A 197 21.69 9.05 -11.43
C GLY A 197 22.13 8.45 -12.76
N ASN A 198 23.43 8.46 -13.03
CA ASN A 198 23.98 7.90 -14.27
C ASN A 198 23.73 6.39 -14.45
N LEU A 199 23.55 5.64 -13.36
CA LEU A 199 23.18 4.21 -13.41
C LEU A 199 21.68 3.98 -13.60
N ALA A 200 20.84 4.94 -13.25
CA ALA A 200 19.38 4.87 -13.36
C ALA A 200 18.82 6.19 -13.92
N PRO A 201 19.14 6.54 -15.18
CA PRO A 201 18.75 7.83 -15.76
C PRO A 201 17.24 7.96 -15.94
N GLU A 202 16.53 6.84 -16.07
CA GLU A 202 15.07 6.77 -16.09
C GLU A 202 14.46 6.55 -14.71
N GLY A 203 15.28 6.58 -13.64
CA GLY A 203 14.85 6.37 -12.27
C GLY A 203 14.89 4.90 -11.83
N ALA A 204 15.11 4.69 -10.53
CA ALA A 204 15.00 3.41 -9.84
C ALA A 204 14.18 3.59 -8.56
N VAL A 205 13.53 2.54 -8.08
CA VAL A 205 12.63 2.61 -6.93
C VAL A 205 13.21 1.84 -5.76
N ILE A 206 13.14 2.41 -4.56
CA ILE A 206 13.52 1.73 -3.33
C ILE A 206 12.43 1.87 -2.26
N LYS A 207 12.14 0.77 -1.55
CA LYS A 207 11.27 0.79 -0.37
C LYS A 207 12.04 1.31 0.84
N GLN A 208 12.19 2.63 0.95
CA GLN A 208 12.99 3.26 2.01
C GLN A 208 12.50 2.97 3.44
N SER A 209 11.23 2.56 3.62
CA SER A 209 10.70 2.12 4.92
C SER A 209 11.32 0.81 5.43
N ALA A 210 11.86 -0.01 4.53
CA ALA A 210 12.49 -1.30 4.81
C ALA A 210 14.03 -1.24 4.82
N VAL A 211 14.61 -0.07 4.51
CA VAL A 211 16.06 0.13 4.45
C VAL A 211 16.58 0.56 5.82
N ASN A 212 17.61 -0.12 6.32
CA ASN A 212 18.31 0.30 7.53
C ASN A 212 18.86 1.73 7.34
N ILE A 213 18.72 2.60 8.34
CA ILE A 213 19.15 4.00 8.25
C ILE A 213 20.63 4.14 7.82
N ASN A 214 21.50 3.23 8.28
CA ASN A 214 22.93 3.22 7.94
C ASN A 214 23.20 2.79 6.49
N MET A 215 22.24 2.13 5.84
CA MET A 215 22.32 1.69 4.43
C MET A 215 21.71 2.71 3.46
N ARG A 216 21.09 3.80 3.94
CA ARG A 216 20.59 4.87 3.05
C ARG A 216 21.70 5.61 2.31
N TYR A 217 22.91 5.57 2.87
CA TYR A 217 24.12 5.96 2.17
C TYR A 217 25.12 4.80 2.25
N HIS A 218 25.41 4.19 1.12
CA HIS A 218 26.39 3.11 1.00
C HIS A 218 27.21 3.29 -0.28
N LYS A 219 28.49 2.95 -0.20
CA LYS A 219 29.40 2.96 -1.35
C LYS A 219 30.30 1.74 -1.27
N GLY A 220 30.21 0.90 -2.30
CA GLY A 220 30.97 -0.35 -2.40
C GLY A 220 31.49 -0.60 -3.80
N LEU A 221 32.31 -1.64 -3.92
CA LEU A 221 32.68 -2.19 -5.22
C LEU A 221 31.49 -2.93 -5.81
N ALA A 222 31.21 -2.70 -7.09
CA ALA A 222 30.13 -3.38 -7.78
C ALA A 222 30.49 -4.85 -8.02
N LYS A 223 29.65 -5.76 -7.54
CA LYS A 223 29.71 -7.20 -7.82
C LYS A 223 28.59 -7.54 -8.80
N VAL A 224 28.94 -7.58 -10.08
CA VAL A 224 27.96 -7.74 -11.16
C VAL A 224 27.70 -9.21 -11.46
N PHE A 225 26.42 -9.54 -11.65
CA PHE A 225 25.94 -10.83 -12.12
C PHE A 225 25.08 -10.61 -13.36
N GLU A 226 25.27 -11.44 -14.39
CA GLU A 226 24.55 -11.31 -15.67
C GLU A 226 23.24 -12.10 -15.68
N SER A 227 23.02 -12.96 -14.67
CA SER A 227 21.84 -13.79 -14.53
C SER A 227 21.47 -14.02 -13.05
N GLU A 228 20.23 -14.44 -12.81
CA GLU A 228 19.78 -14.83 -11.47
C GLU A 228 20.50 -16.10 -11.00
N GLU A 229 20.80 -17.02 -11.92
CA GLU A 229 21.54 -18.25 -11.65
C GLU A 229 22.95 -17.96 -11.14
N ASP A 230 23.68 -17.03 -11.76
CA ASP A 230 25.03 -16.64 -11.32
C ASP A 230 25.00 -16.04 -9.92
N LEU A 231 24.02 -15.17 -9.64
CA LEU A 231 23.82 -14.58 -8.31
C LEU A 231 23.52 -15.68 -7.27
N LYS A 232 22.65 -16.63 -7.60
CA LYS A 232 22.29 -17.74 -6.72
C LYS A 232 23.50 -18.61 -6.39
N GLU A 233 24.30 -18.97 -7.39
CA GLU A 233 25.54 -19.72 -7.18
C GLU A 233 26.51 -18.95 -6.28
N ALA A 234 26.67 -17.65 -6.54
CA ALA A 234 27.54 -16.79 -5.75
C ALA A 234 27.12 -16.66 -4.28
N LEU A 235 25.81 -16.61 -4.01
CA LEU A 235 25.22 -16.62 -2.66
C LEU A 235 25.41 -17.97 -1.98
N MET A 236 25.16 -19.09 -2.68
CA MET A 236 25.33 -20.43 -2.10
C MET A 236 26.78 -20.76 -1.74
N ASN A 237 27.72 -20.14 -2.45
CA ASN A 237 29.15 -20.32 -2.24
C ASN A 237 29.80 -19.21 -1.39
N ASP A 238 29.01 -18.31 -0.78
CA ASP A 238 29.49 -17.19 0.06
C ASP A 238 30.59 -16.32 -0.60
N THR A 239 30.44 -16.04 -1.89
CA THR A 239 31.46 -15.30 -2.67
C THR A 239 31.25 -13.78 -2.72
N ILE A 240 30.15 -13.29 -2.14
CA ILE A 240 29.82 -11.86 -2.00
C ILE A 240 30.37 -11.37 -0.66
N LYS A 241 31.11 -10.26 -0.69
CA LYS A 241 31.76 -9.70 0.50
C LYS A 241 30.94 -8.58 1.10
N GLU A 242 30.99 -8.47 2.43
CA GLU A 242 30.38 -7.34 3.14
C GLU A 242 30.91 -6.01 2.58
N GLY A 243 29.97 -5.11 2.26
CA GLY A 243 30.26 -3.80 1.69
C GLY A 243 30.32 -3.75 0.17
N GLU A 244 30.24 -4.87 -0.55
CA GLU A 244 29.99 -4.87 -2.01
C GLU A 244 28.56 -4.38 -2.33
N VAL A 245 28.35 -3.93 -3.57
CA VAL A 245 27.04 -3.49 -4.13
C VAL A 245 26.66 -4.39 -5.28
#